data_AF-A0A2N1PE25-F1
#
_entry.id   AF-A0A2N1PE25-F1
#
_cell.length_a   1.000
_cell.length_b   1.000
_cell.length_c   1.000
_cell.angle_alpha   90.00
_cell.angle_beta   90.00
_cell.angle_gamma   90.00
#
_symmetry.space_group_name_H-M   'P 1'
#
loop_
_entity.id
_entity.type
_entity.pdbx_description
1 polymer ?
#
loop_
_entity_poly.entity_id
_entity_poly.type
_entity_poly.pdbx_seq_one_letter_code
_entity_poly.pdbx_strand_id
1 'polypeptide(L)'
;GQNRLNVAITRAKKKIYFVSSLYPESFKVDDLAGVGPKLLKDFMRYCYYVSTKNDEMTKTVLSSLHDKASTTESIIQSKLVIDLKDRLEKSGYSVETNLGIGGFNLDLAILDQATSTYKLGIICSISTQKHIQSRLELIHQDKYLKSRGWSIYHVFHSNYYEDPTKEIKTIKSLLNG
;
A
#
# COMPACT_ATOMS: atom_id res chain seq x y z
N GLY A 1 -3.27 2.89 -24.70
CA GLY A 1 -2.38 1.72 -24.48
C GLY A 1 -2.79 0.93 -23.26
N GLN A 2 -2.53 1.46 -22.06
CA GLN A 2 -2.77 0.81 -20.76
C GLN A 2 -4.17 0.18 -20.60
N ASN A 3 -5.23 0.92 -20.94
CA ASN A 3 -6.61 0.41 -20.81
C ASN A 3 -6.87 -0.84 -21.66
N ARG A 4 -6.22 -0.98 -22.82
CA ARG A 4 -6.39 -2.16 -23.68
C ARG A 4 -5.70 -3.40 -23.10
N LEU A 5 -4.52 -3.22 -22.49
CA LEU A 5 -3.81 -4.31 -21.82
C LEU A 5 -4.60 -4.83 -20.62
N ASN A 6 -5.12 -3.92 -19.79
CA ASN A 6 -5.95 -4.29 -18.62
C ASN A 6 -7.21 -5.06 -19.03
N VAL A 7 -7.89 -4.63 -20.10
CA VAL A 7 -9.07 -5.34 -20.62
C VAL A 7 -8.70 -6.73 -21.15
N ALA A 8 -7.58 -6.88 -21.85
CA ALA A 8 -7.13 -8.18 -22.35
C ALA A 8 -6.84 -9.17 -21.21
N ILE A 9 -6.20 -8.69 -20.13
CA ILE A 9 -5.89 -9.50 -18.95
C ILE A 9 -7.17 -9.87 -18.19
N THR A 10 -8.00 -8.88 -17.85
CA THR A 10 -9.20 -9.10 -17.00
C THR A 10 -10.29 -9.94 -17.68
N ARG A 11 -10.34 -9.98 -19.01
CA ARG A 11 -11.30 -10.81 -19.76
C ARG A 11 -10.81 -12.23 -20.04
N ALA A 12 -9.52 -12.52 -19.83
CA ALA A 12 -8.99 -13.85 -20.06
C ALA A 12 -9.49 -14.83 -18.98
N LYS A 13 -10.18 -15.90 -19.39
CA LYS A 13 -10.78 -16.87 -18.45
C LYS A 13 -9.89 -18.08 -18.13
N LYS A 14 -8.96 -18.44 -19.02
CA LYS A 14 -8.14 -19.67 -18.89
C LYS A 14 -6.67 -19.46 -19.20
N LYS A 15 -6.35 -18.83 -20.33
CA LYS A 15 -4.97 -18.60 -20.79
C LYS A 15 -4.89 -17.38 -21.69
N ILE A 16 -3.70 -16.79 -21.74
CA ILE A 16 -3.36 -15.68 -22.63
C ILE A 16 -2.26 -16.18 -23.57
N TYR A 17 -2.44 -15.92 -24.87
CA TYR A 17 -1.38 -16.07 -25.85
C TYR A 17 -0.94 -14.69 -26.29
N PHE A 18 0.34 -14.39 -26.10
CA PHE A 18 0.94 -13.15 -26.53
C PHE A 18 1.81 -13.43 -27.75
N VAL A 19 1.44 -12.85 -28.90
CA VAL A 19 2.17 -13.00 -30.17
C VAL A 19 2.64 -11.62 -30.59
N SER A 20 3.93 -11.50 -30.88
CA SER A 20 4.57 -10.25 -31.30
C SER A 20 5.60 -10.53 -32.39
N SER A 21 5.64 -9.67 -33.40
CA SER A 21 6.72 -9.62 -34.39
C SER A 21 7.91 -8.76 -33.95
N LEU A 22 7.80 -8.11 -32.78
CA LEU A 22 8.82 -7.24 -32.20
C LEU A 22 9.43 -7.87 -30.95
N TYR A 23 10.75 -7.76 -30.82
CA TYR A 23 11.43 -8.04 -29.56
C TYR A 23 11.19 -6.92 -28.55
N PRO A 24 11.08 -7.25 -27.25
CA PRO A 24 10.81 -6.25 -26.22
C PRO A 24 11.86 -5.11 -26.19
N GLU A 25 13.13 -5.43 -26.44
CA GLU A 25 14.22 -4.44 -26.45
C GLU A 25 14.23 -3.55 -27.70
N SER A 26 13.62 -4.00 -28.79
CA SER A 26 13.41 -3.18 -29.99
C SER A 26 12.28 -2.15 -29.78
N PHE A 27 11.47 -2.30 -28.73
CA PHE A 27 10.39 -1.37 -28.41
C PHE A 27 10.94 -0.18 -27.61
N LYS A 28 11.22 0.92 -28.33
CA LYS A 28 11.71 2.18 -27.74
C LYS A 28 10.55 2.96 -27.14
N VAL A 29 10.49 2.98 -25.81
CA VAL A 29 9.41 3.64 -25.04
C VAL A 29 9.94 4.59 -23.98
N ASP A 30 11.26 4.76 -23.92
CA ASP A 30 11.92 5.52 -22.86
C ASP A 30 11.57 7.01 -22.94
N ASP A 31 11.48 7.54 -24.17
CA ASP A 31 11.11 8.93 -24.49
C ASP A 31 9.59 9.20 -24.50
N LEU A 32 8.76 8.16 -24.30
CA LEU A 32 7.31 8.33 -24.31
C LEU A 32 6.82 8.78 -22.93
N ALA A 33 6.05 9.87 -22.92
CA ALA A 33 5.46 10.44 -21.69
C ALA A 33 4.41 9.52 -21.03
N GLY A 34 3.81 8.60 -21.78
CA GLY A 34 2.76 7.70 -21.28
C GLY A 34 3.29 6.47 -20.55
N VAL A 35 2.66 6.11 -19.43
CA VAL A 35 2.97 4.88 -18.65
C VAL A 35 2.59 3.60 -19.43
N GLY A 36 1.56 3.68 -20.27
CA GLY A 36 1.02 2.53 -21.00
C GLY A 36 2.02 1.79 -21.92
N PRO A 37 2.78 2.48 -22.79
CA PRO A 37 3.84 1.87 -23.58
C PRO A 37 4.92 1.17 -22.73
N LYS A 38 5.32 1.78 -21.59
CA LYS A 38 6.29 1.18 -20.66
C LYS A 38 5.75 -0.12 -20.04
N LEU A 39 4.50 -0.12 -19.59
CA LEU A 39 3.83 -1.33 -19.08
C LEU A 39 3.72 -2.44 -20.14
N LEU A 40 3.44 -2.07 -21.40
CA LEU A 40 3.41 -3.05 -22.48
C LEU A 40 4.80 -3.65 -22.73
N LYS A 41 5.88 -2.84 -22.70
CA LYS A 41 7.26 -3.33 -22.82
C LYS A 41 7.60 -4.32 -21.71
N ASP A 42 7.24 -4.01 -20.47
CA ASP A 42 7.47 -4.91 -19.33
C ASP A 42 6.70 -6.23 -19.49
N PHE A 43 5.43 -6.17 -19.94
CA PHE A 43 4.65 -7.36 -20.24
C PHE A 43 5.23 -8.19 -21.40
N MET A 44 5.73 -7.54 -22.45
CA MET A 44 6.44 -8.19 -23.55
C MET A 44 7.69 -8.93 -23.07
N ARG A 45 8.52 -8.30 -22.21
CA ARG A 45 9.70 -8.93 -21.59
C ARG A 45 9.31 -10.17 -20.80
N TYR A 46 8.27 -10.06 -19.97
CA TYR A 46 7.76 -11.20 -19.20
C TYR A 46 7.35 -12.37 -20.11
N CYS A 47 6.49 -12.12 -21.11
CA CYS A 47 6.05 -13.17 -22.04
C CYS A 47 7.22 -13.80 -22.81
N TYR A 48 8.21 -13.00 -23.22
CA TYR A 48 9.40 -13.49 -23.93
C TYR A 48 10.26 -14.42 -23.06
N TYR A 49 10.56 -14.03 -21.83
CA TYR A 49 11.37 -14.86 -20.92
C TYR A 49 10.65 -16.15 -20.48
N VAL A 50 9.34 -16.08 -20.28
CA VAL A 50 8.51 -17.28 -20.06
C VAL A 50 8.54 -18.21 -21.27
N SER A 51 8.38 -17.67 -22.48
CA SER A 51 8.41 -18.48 -23.72
C SER A 51 9.77 -19.11 -23.99
N THR A 52 10.86 -18.48 -23.54
CA THR A 52 12.22 -18.98 -23.72
C THR A 52 12.72 -19.82 -22.53
N LYS A 53 11.86 -20.07 -21.53
CA LYS A 53 12.19 -20.80 -20.29
C LYS A 53 13.38 -20.20 -19.53
N ASN A 54 13.53 -18.88 -19.58
CA ASN A 54 14.55 -18.17 -18.81
C ASN A 54 13.95 -17.73 -17.47
N ASP A 55 14.00 -18.63 -16.50
CA ASP A 55 13.38 -18.43 -15.18
C ASP A 55 14.05 -17.31 -14.39
N GLU A 56 15.37 -17.13 -14.52
CA GLU A 56 16.10 -16.05 -13.84
C GLU A 56 15.63 -14.69 -14.31
N MET A 57 15.61 -14.45 -15.63
CA MET A 57 15.16 -13.18 -16.20
C MET A 57 13.67 -12.94 -15.98
N THR A 58 12.86 -14.01 -15.97
CA THR A 58 11.44 -13.92 -15.61
C THR A 58 11.27 -13.40 -14.18
N LYS A 59 12.03 -13.94 -13.22
CA LYS A 59 12.03 -13.46 -11.84
C LYS A 59 12.51 -12.01 -11.74
N THR A 60 13.58 -11.64 -12.44
CA THR A 60 14.09 -10.25 -12.43
C THR A 60 13.04 -9.26 -12.92
N VAL A 61 12.32 -9.58 -14.00
CA VAL A 61 11.23 -8.71 -14.50
C VAL A 61 10.12 -8.59 -13.44
N LEU A 62 9.69 -9.71 -12.85
CA LEU A 62 8.66 -9.71 -11.81
C LEU A 62 9.09 -8.94 -10.55
N SER A 63 10.31 -9.12 -10.06
CA SER A 63 10.84 -8.39 -8.90
C SER A 63 10.91 -6.89 -9.17
N SER A 64 11.39 -6.48 -10.36
CA SER A 64 11.44 -5.06 -10.72
C SER A 64 10.06 -4.39 -10.78
N LEU A 65 9.00 -5.17 -11.06
CA LEU A 65 7.62 -4.70 -11.01
C LEU A 65 7.10 -4.65 -9.57
N HIS A 66 7.48 -5.61 -8.73
CA HIS A 66 7.13 -5.63 -7.32
C HIS A 66 7.77 -4.47 -6.54
N ASP A 67 9.04 -4.14 -6.82
CA ASP A 67 9.73 -3.01 -6.18
C ASP A 67 9.07 -1.67 -6.53
N LYS A 68 8.59 -1.51 -7.78
CA LYS A 68 7.81 -0.34 -8.20
C LYS A 68 6.45 -0.26 -7.50
N ALA A 69 5.79 -1.41 -7.30
CA ALA A 69 4.53 -1.48 -6.57
C ALA A 69 4.72 -1.13 -5.08
N SER A 70 5.74 -1.71 -4.44
CA SER A 70 6.12 -1.44 -3.05
C SER A 70 6.51 0.04 -2.82
N THR A 71 7.25 0.63 -3.77
CA THR A 71 7.58 2.07 -3.71
C THR A 71 6.33 2.94 -3.83
N THR A 72 5.41 2.58 -4.72
CA THR A 72 4.14 3.32 -4.88
C THR A 72 3.26 3.21 -3.63
N GLU A 73 3.17 2.01 -3.05
CA GLU A 73 2.47 1.77 -1.79
C GLU A 73 3.11 2.61 -0.66
N SER A 74 4.42 2.55 -0.47
CA SER A 74 5.12 3.36 0.55
C SER A 74 4.87 4.87 0.39
N ILE A 75 4.84 5.38 -0.85
CA ILE A 75 4.49 6.79 -1.14
C ILE A 75 3.03 7.10 -0.78
N ILE A 76 2.10 6.18 -1.04
CA ILE A 76 0.69 6.34 -0.68
C ILE A 76 0.52 6.33 0.85
N GLN A 77 1.21 5.43 1.55
CA GLN A 77 1.13 5.31 3.01
C GLN A 77 1.68 6.55 3.68
N SER A 78 2.87 7.00 3.26
CA SER A 78 3.46 8.22 3.79
C SER A 78 2.57 9.44 3.57
N LYS A 79 1.96 9.60 2.39
CA LYS A 79 0.98 10.67 2.13
C LYS A 79 -0.24 10.59 3.04
N LEU A 80 -0.80 9.39 3.24
CA LEU A 80 -1.93 9.16 4.15
C LEU A 80 -1.57 9.56 5.59
N VAL A 81 -0.41 9.12 6.08
CA VAL A 81 0.07 9.40 7.44
C VAL A 81 0.28 10.91 7.64
N ILE A 82 0.88 11.59 6.64
CA ILE A 82 1.10 13.05 6.69
C ILE A 82 -0.22 13.81 6.70
N ASP A 83 -1.20 13.47 5.84
CA ASP A 83 -2.50 14.14 5.80
C ASP A 83 -3.30 13.92 7.09
N LEU A 84 -3.29 12.70 7.63
CA LEU A 84 -3.91 12.40 8.93
C LEU A 84 -3.29 13.21 10.06
N LYS A 85 -1.95 13.27 10.12
CA LYS A 85 -1.24 14.06 11.12
C LYS A 85 -1.67 15.52 11.07
N ASP A 86 -1.56 16.16 9.90
CA ASP A 86 -1.88 17.59 9.73
C ASP A 86 -3.32 17.91 10.16
N ARG A 87 -4.28 17.05 9.82
CA ARG A 87 -5.69 17.25 10.18
C ARG A 87 -5.97 17.05 11.67
N LEU A 88 -5.27 16.13 12.33
CA LEU A 88 -5.37 15.91 13.77
C LEU A 88 -4.70 17.05 14.54
N GLU A 89 -3.54 17.52 14.09
CA GLU A 89 -2.85 18.69 14.66
C GLU A 89 -3.67 19.97 14.50
N LYS A 90 -4.28 20.20 13.33
CA LYS A 90 -5.25 21.30 13.11
C LYS A 90 -6.48 21.21 14.01
N SER A 91 -6.81 20.02 14.48
CA SER A 91 -7.90 19.80 15.43
C SER A 91 -7.48 20.00 16.89
N GLY A 92 -6.20 20.35 17.16
CA GLY A 92 -5.68 20.61 18.49
C GLY A 92 -5.11 19.39 19.21
N TYR A 93 -4.94 18.25 18.54
CA TYR A 93 -4.35 17.05 19.13
C TYR A 93 -2.84 17.00 18.89
N SER A 94 -2.08 16.53 19.89
CA SER A 94 -0.65 16.31 19.75
C SER A 94 -0.41 14.90 19.19
N VAL A 95 0.24 14.81 18.02
CA VAL A 95 0.42 13.55 17.30
C VAL A 95 1.90 13.28 17.06
N GLU A 96 2.36 12.12 17.53
CA GLU A 96 3.69 11.59 17.22
C GLU A 96 3.61 10.56 16.10
N THR A 97 4.64 10.49 15.27
CA THR A 97 4.71 9.58 14.12
C THR A 97 5.76 8.51 14.33
N ASN A 98 5.54 7.31 13.78
CA ASN A 98 6.51 6.21 13.75
C ASN A 98 7.03 5.81 15.15
N LEU A 99 6.10 5.52 16.06
CA LEU A 99 6.43 5.11 17.43
C LEU A 99 6.68 3.60 17.48
N GLY A 100 7.91 3.20 17.80
CA GLY A 100 8.31 1.80 17.92
C GLY A 100 7.97 1.20 19.29
N ILE A 101 7.25 0.07 19.30
CA ILE A 101 6.84 -0.66 20.51
C ILE A 101 7.29 -2.12 20.41
N GLY A 102 8.49 -2.39 20.94
CA GLY A 102 9.10 -3.72 20.93
C GLY A 102 9.49 -4.15 19.52
N GLY A 103 8.59 -4.87 18.83
CA GLY A 103 8.77 -5.37 17.46
C GLY A 103 7.72 -4.86 16.46
N PHE A 104 6.80 -4.00 16.88
CA PHE A 104 5.78 -3.40 16.01
C PHE A 104 5.88 -1.88 16.08
N ASN A 105 5.54 -1.21 14.98
CA ASN A 105 5.52 0.25 14.91
C ASN A 105 4.08 0.75 14.77
N LEU A 106 3.76 1.85 15.43
CA LEU A 106 2.56 2.63 15.18
C LEU A 106 2.87 3.74 14.19
N ASP A 107 2.02 3.90 13.17
CA ASP A 107 2.18 4.99 12.22
C ASP A 107 1.98 6.34 12.89
N LEU A 108 0.93 6.46 13.73
CA LEU A 108 0.63 7.65 14.52
C LEU A 108 0.27 7.27 15.96
N ALA A 109 0.63 8.12 16.92
CA ALA A 109 0.23 8.01 18.32
C ALA A 109 -0.27 9.36 18.81
N ILE A 110 -1.46 9.37 19.43
CA ILE A 110 -2.08 10.58 19.95
C ILE A 110 -1.74 10.73 21.42
N LEU A 111 -1.00 11.80 21.73
CA LEU A 111 -0.55 12.15 23.07
C LEU A 111 -1.57 13.10 23.71
N ASP A 112 -1.97 12.79 24.94
CA ASP A 112 -2.68 13.72 25.79
C ASP A 112 -1.67 14.56 26.57
N GLN A 113 -1.55 15.84 26.21
CA GLN A 113 -0.64 16.78 26.87
C GLN A 113 -0.97 17.01 28.35
N ALA A 114 -2.22 16.81 28.76
CA ALA A 114 -2.63 17.04 30.15
C ALA A 114 -2.13 15.93 31.10
N THR A 115 -2.04 14.70 30.59
CA THR A 115 -1.65 13.52 31.39
C THR A 115 -0.28 12.96 30.99
N SER A 116 0.32 13.48 29.91
CA SER A 116 1.51 12.92 29.27
C SER A 116 1.36 11.42 28.96
N THR A 117 0.15 10.96 28.67
CA THR A 117 -0.15 9.57 28.31
C THR A 117 -0.65 9.46 26.88
N TYR A 118 -0.36 8.34 26.23
CA TYR A 118 -0.88 8.07 24.90
C TYR A 118 -2.29 7.49 24.99
N LYS A 119 -3.26 8.15 24.33
CA LYS A 119 -4.66 7.74 24.33
C LYS A 119 -4.98 6.73 23.23
N LEU A 120 -4.40 6.91 22.06
CA LEU A 120 -4.74 6.11 20.89
C LEU A 120 -3.52 5.95 19.97
N GLY A 121 -3.23 4.70 19.59
CA GLY A 121 -2.35 4.36 18.49
C GLY A 121 -3.15 4.16 17.22
N ILE A 122 -2.66 4.69 16.10
CA ILE A 122 -3.27 4.52 14.78
C ILE A 122 -2.28 3.78 13.88
N ILE A 123 -2.79 2.75 13.21
CA ILE A 123 -2.06 1.98 12.20
C ILE A 123 -2.71 2.26 10.85
N CYS A 124 -1.92 2.70 9.88
CA CYS A 124 -2.33 3.02 8.53
C CYS A 124 -1.98 1.86 7.60
N SER A 125 -2.97 1.35 6.87
CA SER A 125 -2.76 0.24 5.95
C SER A 125 -3.32 0.52 4.56
N ILE A 126 -2.56 0.16 3.53
CA ILE A 126 -2.99 0.30 2.13
C ILE A 126 -3.74 -0.94 1.65
N SER A 127 -3.36 -2.12 2.16
CA SER A 127 -3.93 -3.37 1.69
C SER A 127 -5.24 -3.67 2.40
N THR A 128 -6.27 -3.98 1.61
CA THR A 128 -7.31 -4.91 2.06
C THR A 128 -6.64 -6.28 2.15
N GLN A 129 -6.61 -6.88 3.34
CA GLN A 129 -5.89 -8.13 3.60
C GLN A 129 -6.35 -9.25 2.65
N LYS A 130 -5.56 -9.53 1.60
CA LYS A 130 -5.88 -10.56 0.60
C LYS A 130 -5.43 -11.97 1.01
N HIS A 131 -4.59 -12.11 2.05
CA HIS A 131 -4.02 -13.39 2.47
C HIS A 131 -4.33 -13.69 3.95
N ILE A 132 -4.63 -14.97 4.25
CA ILE A 132 -4.95 -15.48 5.59
C ILE A 132 -3.79 -15.23 6.58
N GLN A 133 -2.55 -15.34 6.10
CA GLN A 133 -1.33 -15.08 6.88
C GLN A 133 -1.32 -13.65 7.46
N SER A 134 -1.63 -12.65 6.63
CA SER A 134 -1.66 -11.23 7.01
C SER A 134 -2.72 -10.92 8.07
N ARG A 135 -3.81 -11.71 8.10
CA ARG A 135 -4.87 -11.58 9.10
C ARG A 135 -4.45 -12.12 10.46
N LEU A 136 -3.70 -13.23 10.48
CA LEU A 136 -3.14 -13.78 11.72
C LEU A 136 -2.12 -12.81 12.33
N GLU A 137 -1.21 -12.27 11.51
CA GLU A 137 -0.22 -11.28 11.95
C GLU A 137 -0.86 -10.03 12.57
N LEU A 138 -1.93 -9.50 11.94
CA LEU A 138 -2.69 -8.36 12.48
C LEU A 138 -3.30 -8.68 13.85
N ILE A 139 -3.88 -9.87 14.02
CA ILE A 139 -4.47 -10.29 15.31
C ILE A 139 -3.38 -10.40 16.39
N HIS A 140 -2.20 -10.91 16.04
CA HIS A 140 -1.06 -10.99 16.97
C HIS A 140 -0.56 -9.59 17.37
N GLN A 141 -0.41 -8.68 16.41
CA GLN A 141 -0.04 -7.29 16.66
C GLN A 141 -1.05 -6.59 17.58
N ASP A 142 -2.35 -6.71 17.29
CA ASP A 142 -3.42 -6.13 18.11
C ASP A 142 -3.40 -6.66 19.54
N LYS A 143 -3.27 -7.98 19.72
CA LYS A 143 -3.19 -8.59 21.05
C LYS A 143 -1.97 -8.12 21.81
N TYR A 144 -0.81 -8.03 21.14
CA TYR A 144 0.43 -7.57 21.74
C TYR A 144 0.32 -6.12 22.22
N LEU A 145 -0.16 -5.21 21.37
CA LEU A 145 -0.30 -3.79 21.70
C LEU A 145 -1.36 -3.57 22.80
N LYS A 146 -2.51 -4.25 22.73
CA LYS A 146 -3.54 -4.20 23.78
C LYS A 146 -3.04 -4.72 25.12
N SER A 147 -2.21 -5.77 25.13
CA SER A 147 -1.60 -6.29 26.37
C SER A 147 -0.67 -5.29 27.05
N ARG A 148 -0.16 -4.30 26.30
CA ARG A 148 0.68 -3.20 26.80
C ARG A 148 -0.12 -1.94 27.11
N GLY A 149 -1.45 -2.03 27.12
CA GLY A 149 -2.33 -0.92 27.47
C GLY A 149 -2.64 0.04 26.32
N TRP A 150 -2.32 -0.32 25.08
CA TRP A 150 -2.63 0.54 23.93
C TRP A 150 -4.03 0.30 23.39
N SER A 151 -4.77 1.39 23.20
CA SER A 151 -5.95 1.44 22.34
C SER A 151 -5.50 1.63 20.89
N ILE A 152 -5.86 0.71 20.00
CA ILE A 152 -5.42 0.71 18.60
C ILE A 152 -6.61 0.92 17.65
N TYR A 153 -6.45 1.83 16.69
CA TYR A 153 -7.38 2.05 15.60
C TYR A 153 -6.70 1.85 14.24
N HIS A 154 -7.35 1.11 13.35
CA HIS A 154 -6.82 0.82 12.01
C HIS A 154 -7.49 1.74 11.00
N VAL A 155 -6.70 2.55 10.31
CA VAL A 155 -7.16 3.36 9.17
C VAL A 155 -6.75 2.65 7.88
N PHE A 156 -7.76 2.26 7.09
CA PHE A 156 -7.53 1.70 5.76
C PHE A 156 -7.53 2.84 4.74
N HIS A 157 -6.53 2.86 3.85
CA HIS A 157 -6.44 3.86 2.79
C HIS A 157 -7.73 3.92 1.94
N SER A 158 -8.36 2.77 1.66
CA SER A 158 -9.63 2.73 0.91
C SER A 158 -10.74 3.52 1.61
N ASN A 159 -10.95 3.31 2.90
CA ASN A 159 -11.98 4.02 3.66
C ASN A 159 -11.65 5.51 3.80
N TYR A 160 -10.37 5.82 4.04
CA TYR A 160 -9.92 7.19 4.17
C TYR A 160 -10.07 7.96 2.85
N TYR A 161 -9.76 7.32 1.72
CA TYR A 161 -9.90 7.94 0.41
C TYR A 161 -11.37 8.22 0.06
N GLU A 162 -12.29 7.34 0.47
CA GLU A 162 -13.74 7.54 0.25
C GLU A 162 -14.30 8.68 1.10
N ASP A 163 -14.00 8.71 2.40
CA ASP A 163 -14.50 9.76 3.31
C ASP A 163 -13.49 10.08 4.43
N PRO A 164 -12.52 10.99 4.16
CA PRO A 164 -11.53 11.39 5.15
C PRO A 164 -12.16 12.05 6.38
N THR A 165 -13.23 12.81 6.17
CA THR A 165 -13.93 13.54 7.23
C THR A 165 -14.60 12.62 8.23
N LYS A 166 -15.20 11.52 7.76
CA LYS A 166 -15.80 10.50 8.60
C LYS A 166 -14.74 9.78 9.43
N GLU A 167 -13.62 9.37 8.84
CA GLU A 167 -12.53 8.71 9.58
C GLU A 167 -12.00 9.60 10.73
N ILE A 168 -11.78 10.89 10.47
CA ILE A 168 -11.34 11.84 11.50
C ILE A 168 -12.40 12.00 12.59
N LYS A 169 -13.69 12.02 12.24
CA LYS A 169 -14.78 12.10 13.20
C LYS A 169 -14.82 10.87 14.10
N THR A 170 -14.60 9.67 13.54
CA THR A 170 -14.50 8.42 14.30
C THR A 170 -13.32 8.47 15.27
N ILE A 171 -12.15 8.90 14.81
CA ILE A 171 -10.96 9.06 15.66
C ILE A 171 -11.24 10.02 16.82
N LYS A 172 -11.87 11.18 16.55
CA LYS A 172 -12.26 12.14 17.60
C LYS A 172 -13.24 11.55 18.60
N SER A 173 -14.21 10.75 18.13
CA SER A 173 -15.16 10.07 19.01
C SER A 173 -14.47 9.07 19.92
N LEU A 174 -13.42 8.38 19.45
CA LEU A 174 -12.63 7.43 20.25
C LEU A 174 -11.74 8.12 21.29
N LEU A 175 -11.35 9.37 21.06
CA LEU A 175 -10.53 10.15 22.00
C LEU A 175 -11.35 10.81 23.11
N ASN A 176 -12.64 11.04 22.86
CA ASN A 176 -13.56 11.73 23.77
C ASN A 176 -14.48 10.76 24.54
N GLY A 177 -14.48 9.47 24.20
CA GLY A 177 -15.23 8.42 24.89
C GLY A 177 -14.37 7.69 25.90
#